data_AF-A0A4Z0V6T9-F1
#
_entry.id   AF-A0A4Z0V6T9-F1
#
_cell.length_a   1.000
_cell.length_b   1.000
_cell.length_c   1.000
_cell.angle_alpha   90.00
_cell.angle_beta   90.00
_cell.angle_gamma   90.00
#
_symmetry.space_group_name_H-M   'P 1'
#
loop_
_entity.id
_entity.type
_entity.pdbx_description
1 polymer ?
#
loop_
_entity_poly.entity_id
_entity_poly.type
_entity_poly.pdbx_seq_one_letter_code
_entity_poly.pdbx_strand_id
1 'polypeptide(L)'
;MADLRNIIRELAKTDGETVALVCTVDAVDEKARTIDCTPLNEGAPLLGVNLQANQGANYGFWLYPEVGSFVIVGFVADGAAGVVLSTEKIKQAEVVIGDTSAVMDADGCRIKPPICPPTSTPTI
;
A
#
# COMPACT_ATOMS: atom_id res chain seq x y z
N MET A 1 -20.96 -4.47 -7.80
CA MET A 1 -20.20 -4.17 -6.56
C MET A 1 -19.95 -5.49 -5.86
N ALA A 2 -18.72 -6.00 -5.89
CA ALA A 2 -18.39 -7.18 -5.10
C ALA A 2 -18.38 -6.74 -3.63
N ASP A 3 -19.35 -7.25 -2.88
CA ASP A 3 -19.49 -7.05 -1.44
C ASP A 3 -18.16 -7.44 -0.78
N LEU A 4 -17.58 -6.61 0.08
CA LEU A 4 -16.29 -6.86 0.75
C LEU A 4 -16.27 -8.26 1.39
N ARG A 5 -17.45 -8.74 1.81
CA ARG A 5 -17.69 -10.10 2.28
C ARG A 5 -17.33 -11.20 1.28
N ASN A 6 -17.58 -11.00 -0.01
CA ASN A 6 -17.23 -11.95 -1.06
C ASN A 6 -15.72 -11.94 -1.34
N ILE A 7 -15.07 -10.77 -1.28
CA ILE A 7 -13.60 -10.66 -1.42
C ILE A 7 -12.91 -11.36 -0.24
N ILE A 8 -13.37 -11.13 0.99
CA ILE A 8 -12.86 -11.83 2.19
C ILE A 8 -13.09 -13.34 2.09
N ARG A 9 -14.23 -13.79 1.54
CA ARG A 9 -14.51 -15.22 1.31
C ARG A 9 -13.59 -15.84 0.26
N GLU A 10 -13.28 -15.14 -0.82
CA GLU A 10 -12.30 -15.60 -1.83
C GLU A 10 -10.89 -15.69 -1.23
N LEU A 11 -10.47 -14.70 -0.45
CA LEU A 11 -9.18 -14.73 0.28
C LEU A 11 -9.13 -15.83 1.35
N ALA A 12 -10.28 -16.27 1.87
CA ALA A 12 -10.39 -17.31 2.88
C ALA A 12 -10.62 -18.72 2.30
N LYS A 13 -10.65 -18.89 0.97
CA LYS A 13 -10.73 -20.22 0.35
C LYS A 13 -9.40 -20.93 0.54
N THR A 14 -9.43 -22.03 1.28
CA THR A 14 -8.28 -22.92 1.51
C THR A 14 -7.75 -23.57 0.23
N ASP A 15 -8.59 -23.68 -0.81
CA ASP A 15 -8.29 -24.37 -2.06
C ASP A 15 -8.00 -23.42 -3.24
N GLY A 16 -8.03 -22.10 -3.03
CA GLY A 16 -7.43 -21.15 -3.95
C GLY A 16 -6.09 -20.76 -3.35
N GLU A 17 -4.98 -21.10 -4.01
CA GLU A 17 -3.61 -20.80 -3.58
C GLU A 17 -3.35 -19.27 -3.49
N THR A 18 -4.00 -18.61 -2.53
CA THR A 18 -3.59 -17.30 -2.05
C THR A 18 -2.41 -17.54 -1.13
N VAL A 19 -1.26 -17.81 -1.75
CA VAL A 19 -0.01 -18.03 -1.03
C VAL A 19 0.44 -16.67 -0.49
N ALA A 20 0.23 -16.43 0.80
CA ALA A 20 0.89 -15.32 1.46
C ALA A 20 2.38 -15.68 1.61
N LEU A 21 3.27 -14.96 0.92
CA LEU A 21 4.72 -15.15 1.04
C LEU A 21 5.31 -14.07 1.94
N VAL A 22 6.22 -14.49 2.81
CA VAL A 22 7.10 -13.57 3.52
C VAL A 22 8.29 -13.28 2.61
N CYS A 23 8.54 -12.00 2.36
CA CYS A 23 9.60 -11.53 1.48
C CYS A 23 10.46 -10.48 2.20
N THR A 24 11.71 -10.35 1.79
CA THR A 24 12.60 -9.24 2.16
C THR A 24 12.53 -8.17 1.09
N VAL A 25 12.41 -6.90 1.49
CA VAL A 25 12.35 -5.77 0.56
C VAL A 25 13.72 -5.46 -0.01
N ASP A 26 13.84 -5.49 -1.33
CA ASP A 26 15.07 -5.18 -2.05
C ASP A 26 15.10 -3.72 -2.51
N ALA A 27 13.95 -3.22 -2.98
CA ALA A 27 13.80 -1.84 -3.45
C ALA A 27 12.38 -1.30 -3.22
N VAL A 28 12.26 0.03 -3.14
CA VAL A 28 11.00 0.75 -2.98
C VAL A 28 10.93 1.85 -4.03
N ASP A 29 9.88 1.85 -4.85
CA ASP A 29 9.57 2.94 -5.78
C ASP A 29 8.40 3.77 -5.21
N GLU A 30 8.74 4.92 -4.65
CA GLU A 30 7.76 5.83 -4.05
C GLU A 30 6.82 6.46 -5.08
N LYS A 31 7.26 6.63 -6.34
CA LYS A 31 6.46 7.24 -7.41
C LYS A 31 5.45 6.25 -7.96
N ALA A 32 5.90 5.04 -8.26
CA ALA A 32 5.04 3.96 -8.73
C ALA A 32 4.17 3.37 -7.60
N ARG A 33 4.57 3.58 -6.33
CA ARG A 33 3.96 2.94 -5.15
C ARG A 33 4.04 1.41 -5.25
N THR A 34 5.23 0.94 -5.61
CA THR A 34 5.60 -0.48 -5.71
C THR A 34 6.82 -0.80 -4.86
N ILE A 35 7.02 -2.08 -4.59
CA ILE A 35 8.27 -2.62 -4.06
C ILE A 35 8.75 -3.80 -4.91
N ASP A 36 10.05 -4.03 -4.88
CA ASP A 36 10.66 -5.28 -5.32
C ASP A 36 11.09 -6.05 -4.06
N CYS A 37 10.79 -7.35 -4.01
CA CYS A 37 11.10 -8.16 -2.84
C CYS A 37 11.41 -9.61 -3.18
N THR A 38 12.29 -10.22 -2.39
CA THR A 38 12.72 -11.60 -2.55
C THR A 38 12.05 -12.49 -1.50
N PRO A 39 11.29 -13.53 -1.90
CA PRO A 39 10.70 -14.48 -0.97
C PRO A 39 11.74 -15.23 -0.11
N LEU A 40 11.41 -15.50 1.15
CA LEU A 40 12.30 -16.26 2.05
C LEU A 40 12.42 -17.75 1.71
N ASN A 41 11.52 -18.27 0.87
CA ASN A 41 11.52 -19.66 0.43
C ASN A 41 12.43 -19.92 -0.78
N GLU A 42 13.39 -19.03 -1.06
CA GLU A 42 14.29 -19.08 -2.22
C GLU A 42 13.57 -19.04 -3.59
N GLY A 43 12.31 -18.57 -3.59
CA GLY A 43 11.54 -18.31 -4.81
C GLY A 43 12.13 -17.18 -5.65
N ALA A 44 11.62 -17.05 -6.88
CA ALA A 44 12.02 -15.96 -7.76
C ALA A 44 11.68 -14.58 -7.14
N PRO A 45 12.53 -13.55 -7.33
CA PRO A 45 12.21 -12.19 -6.89
C PRO A 45 10.90 -11.69 -7.49
N LEU A 46 10.11 -11.03 -6.65
CA LEU A 46 8.86 -10.38 -7.03
C LEU A 46 9.15 -8.93 -7.37
N LEU A 47 8.80 -8.53 -8.59
CA LEU A 47 9.05 -7.18 -9.08
C LEU A 47 7.73 -6.40 -9.19
N GLY A 48 7.75 -5.14 -8.80
CA GLY A 48 6.62 -4.23 -8.95
C GLY A 48 5.40 -4.61 -8.11
N VAL A 49 5.60 -5.18 -6.92
CA VAL A 49 4.51 -5.55 -6.00
C VAL A 49 3.81 -4.28 -5.50
N ASN A 50 2.48 -4.25 -5.58
CA ASN A 50 1.71 -3.05 -5.30
C ASN A 50 1.59 -2.77 -3.79
N LEU A 51 1.80 -1.51 -3.38
CA LEU A 51 1.55 -1.06 -2.00
C LEU A 51 0.09 -0.68 -1.72
N GLN A 52 -0.75 -0.65 -2.76
CA GLN A 52 -2.17 -0.33 -2.68
C GLN A 52 -2.97 -1.09 -3.72
N ALA A 53 -4.27 -1.29 -3.46
CA ALA A 53 -5.15 -2.05 -4.34
C ALA A 53 -5.34 -1.40 -5.74
N ASN A 54 -5.23 -0.08 -5.85
CA ASN A 54 -5.37 0.64 -7.12
C ASN A 54 -4.29 1.72 -7.28
N GLN A 55 -3.29 1.45 -8.11
CA GLN A 55 -2.18 2.39 -8.34
C GLN A 55 -2.55 3.63 -9.16
N GLY A 56 -3.63 3.57 -9.93
CA GLY A 56 -4.13 4.72 -10.68
C GLY A 56 -4.86 5.75 -9.81
N ALA A 57 -5.14 5.43 -8.53
CA ALA A 57 -5.79 6.35 -7.62
C ALA A 57 -4.79 7.32 -6.98
N ASN A 58 -5.18 8.58 -6.87
CA ASN A 58 -4.43 9.62 -6.14
C ASN A 58 -4.89 9.75 -4.68
N TYR A 59 -5.74 8.84 -4.22
CA TYR A 59 -6.30 8.78 -2.87
C TYR A 59 -6.14 7.37 -2.31
N GLY A 60 -6.12 7.24 -0.99
CA GLY A 60 -5.94 5.95 -0.33
C GLY A 60 -5.02 6.01 0.87
N PHE A 61 -4.56 4.84 1.29
CA PHE A 61 -3.61 4.65 2.38
C PHE A 61 -2.56 3.63 1.94
N TRP A 62 -1.29 3.95 2.13
CA TRP A 62 -0.19 3.03 1.85
C TRP A 62 0.96 3.22 2.82
N LEU A 63 1.71 2.13 3.02
CA LEU A 63 2.89 2.08 3.88
C LEU A 63 4.11 1.81 2.99
N TYR A 64 5.15 2.63 3.13
CA TYR A 64 6.44 2.39 2.49
C TYR A 64 7.33 1.62 3.47
N PRO A 65 7.66 0.35 3.18
CA PRO A 65 8.59 -0.41 4.01
C PRO A 65 10.02 0.14 3.88
N GLU A 66 10.89 -0.18 4.84
CA GLU A 66 12.32 0.04 4.68
C GLU A 66 12.96 -1.08 3.85
N VAL A 67 13.98 -0.75 3.05
CA VAL A 67 14.82 -1.76 2.37
C VAL A 67 15.46 -2.67 3.41
N GLY A 68 15.41 -3.99 3.17
CA GLY A 68 15.88 -5.02 4.09
C GLY A 68 14.86 -5.46 5.15
N SER A 69 13.69 -4.83 5.23
CA SER A 69 12.61 -5.25 6.14
C SER A 69 11.80 -6.42 5.59
N PHE A 70 11.04 -7.09 6.47
CA PHE A 70 10.13 -8.16 6.06
C PHE A 70 8.74 -7.62 5.70
N VAL A 71 8.17 -8.17 4.63
CA VAL A 71 6.81 -7.88 4.16
C VAL A 71 6.06 -9.16 3.86
N ILE A 72 4.73 -9.13 3.99
CA ILE A 72 3.84 -10.21 3.58
C ILE A 72 3.19 -9.80 2.27
N VAL A 73 3.41 -10.58 1.21
CA VAL A 73 2.81 -10.37 -0.10
C VAL A 73 1.72 -11.40 -0.33
N GLY A 74 0.51 -10.93 -0.63
CA GLY A 74 -0.60 -11.77 -1.08
C GLY A 74 -0.76 -11.67 -2.60
N PHE A 75 -0.92 -12.79 -3.27
CA PHE A 75 -1.20 -12.80 -4.71
C PHE A 75 -2.70 -12.82 -4.98
N VAL A 76 -3.13 -12.04 -5.95
CA VAL A 76 -4.50 -12.02 -6.47
C VAL A 76 -4.48 -12.62 -7.87
N ALA A 77 -5.11 -13.78 -8.04
CA ALA A 77 -5.20 -14.57 -9.28
C ALA A 77 -3.86 -15.10 -9.84
N ASP A 78 -3.65 -16.42 -9.80
CA ASP A 78 -2.56 -17.18 -10.44
C ASP A 78 -1.15 -16.53 -10.38
N GLY A 79 -0.85 -15.79 -9.29
CA GLY A 79 0.46 -15.17 -9.08
C GLY A 79 0.74 -13.90 -9.89
N ALA A 80 -0.19 -13.41 -10.71
CA ALA A 80 0.07 -12.31 -11.66
C ALA A 80 0.10 -10.91 -11.02
N ALA A 81 -0.56 -10.72 -9.87
CA ALA A 81 -0.59 -9.45 -9.16
C ALA A 81 -0.36 -9.67 -7.65
N GLY A 82 0.78 -9.20 -7.14
CA GLY A 82 1.07 -9.18 -5.71
C GLY A 82 0.63 -7.86 -5.08
N VAL A 83 0.05 -7.93 -3.89
CA VAL A 83 -0.21 -6.77 -3.03
C VAL A 83 0.44 -6.99 -1.66
N VAL A 84 1.08 -5.96 -1.14
CA VAL A 84 1.62 -6.00 0.23
C VAL A 84 0.46 -5.96 1.23
N LEU A 85 0.37 -7.00 2.05
CA LEU A 85 -0.66 -7.15 3.10
C LEU A 85 -0.19 -6.59 4.43
N SER A 86 1.10 -6.72 4.73
CA SER A 86 1.70 -6.27 5.99
C SER A 86 3.18 -5.98 5.81
N THR A 87 3.68 -5.07 6.64
CA THR A 87 5.05 -4.57 6.63
C THR A 87 5.57 -4.55 8.06
N GLU A 88 6.77 -5.08 8.30
CA GLU A 88 7.40 -5.04 9.62
C GLU A 88 7.88 -3.63 9.97
N LYS A 89 8.93 -3.16 9.29
CA LYS A 89 9.54 -1.84 9.51
C LYS A 89 9.15 -0.91 8.38
N ILE A 90 8.53 0.21 8.74
CA ILE A 90 8.06 1.22 7.79
C ILE A 90 8.95 2.46 7.85
N LYS A 91 9.29 2.97 6.67
CA LYS A 91 9.95 4.27 6.50
C LYS A 91 8.93 5.40 6.65
N GLN A 92 7.77 5.21 6.03
CA GLN A 92 6.77 6.26 5.87
C GLN A 92 5.37 5.68 5.70
N ALA A 93 4.36 6.35 6.22
CA ALA A 93 2.95 6.08 5.99
C ALA A 93 2.30 7.31 5.35
N GLU A 94 1.50 7.09 4.31
CA GLU A 94 0.74 8.15 3.66
C GLU A 94 -0.74 7.82 3.62
N VAL A 95 -1.55 8.86 3.83
CA VAL A 95 -3.00 8.80 3.65
C VAL A 95 -3.47 10.04 2.91
N VAL A 96 -4.37 9.81 1.95
CA VAL A 96 -5.03 10.87 1.18
C VAL A 96 -6.53 10.59 1.15
N ILE A 97 -7.31 11.51 1.72
CA ILE A 97 -8.76 11.46 1.84
C ILE A 97 -9.34 12.75 1.25
N GLY A 98 -9.93 12.67 0.06
CA GLY A 98 -10.39 13.86 -0.67
C GLY A 98 -9.24 14.84 -0.89
N ASP A 99 -9.43 16.08 -0.43
CA ASP A 99 -8.41 17.15 -0.53
C ASP A 99 -7.46 17.20 0.68
N THR A 100 -7.61 16.30 1.65
CA THR A 100 -6.77 16.23 2.84
C THR A 100 -5.72 15.14 2.68
N SER A 101 -4.47 15.41 3.04
CA SER A 101 -3.43 14.39 3.11
C SER A 101 -2.66 14.45 4.42
N ALA A 102 -2.15 13.31 4.86
CA ALA A 102 -1.19 13.22 5.95
C ALA A 102 -0.04 12.28 5.58
N VAL A 103 1.16 12.69 5.97
CA VAL A 103 2.39 11.90 5.83
C VAL A 103 3.00 11.76 7.21
N MET A 104 3.31 10.52 7.60
CA MET A 104 3.98 10.19 8.84
C MET A 104 5.29 9.48 8.55
N ASP A 105 6.38 9.96 9.13
CA ASP A 105 7.70 9.33 9.09
C ASP A 105 8.45 9.58 10.40
N ALA A 106 9.75 9.27 10.43
CA ALA A 106 10.59 9.45 11.61
C ALA A 106 10.67 10.91 12.10
N ASP A 107 10.44 11.90 11.23
CA ASP A 107 10.50 13.33 11.57
C ASP A 107 9.16 13.86 12.12
N GLY A 108 8.09 13.06 12.05
CA GLY A 108 6.80 13.35 12.66
C GLY A 108 5.62 13.21 11.69
N CYS A 109 4.53 13.91 12.01
CA CYS A 109 3.28 13.87 11.23
C CYS A 109 3.03 15.24 10.59
N ARG A 110 2.89 15.27 9.26
CA ARG A 110 2.62 16.46 8.46
C ARG A 110 1.24 16.33 7.82
N ILE A 111 0.33 17.23 8.18
CA ILE A 111 -1.06 17.23 7.68
C ILE A 111 -1.24 18.41 6.73
N LYS A 112 -1.75 18.13 5.52
CA LYS A 112 -2.21 19.14 4.57
C LYS A 112 -3.74 19.21 4.64
N PRO A 113 -4.32 20.29 5.19
CA PRO A 113 -5.76 20.47 5.21
C PRO A 113 -6.32 20.71 3.79
N PRO A 114 -7.63 20.53 3.58
CA PRO A 114 -8.25 20.87 2.30
C PRO A 114 -8.04 22.35 1.98
N ILE A 115 -7.96 22.69 0.69
CA ILE A 115 -7.86 24.09 0.27
C ILE A 115 -9.13 24.81 0.75
N CYS A 116 -9.00 25.62 1.78
CA CYS A 116 -10.08 26.50 2.20
C CYS A 116 -10.28 27.51 1.06
N PRO A 117 -11.48 27.60 0.44
CA PRO A 117 -11.74 28.70 -0.48
C PRO A 117 -11.55 30.02 0.28
N PRO A 118 -11.00 31.07 -0.36
CA PRO A 118 -10.82 32.35 0.31
C PRO A 118 -12.19 32.77 0.86
N THR A 119 -12.30 32.89 2.18
CA THR A 119 -13.46 33.47 2.83
C THR A 119 -13.69 34.82 2.18
N SER A 120 -14.81 34.96 1.46
CA SER A 120 -15.24 36.23 0.89
C SER A 120 -15.11 37.28 1.97
N THR A 121 -14.25 38.26 1.74
CA THR A 121 -14.08 39.44 2.59
C THR A 121 -15.46 39.96 2.97
N PRO A 122 -15.76 40.21 4.26
CA PRO A 122 -17.00 40.88 4.59
C PRO A 122 -16.91 42.28 4.00
N THR A 123 -17.72 42.55 2.99
CA THR A 123 -17.97 43.91 2.49
C THR A 123 -18.52 44.71 3.67
N ILE A 124 -17.71 45.63 4.20
CA ILE A 124 -18.16 46.71 5.08
C ILE A 124 -18.26 47.96 4.21
#